data_AF-A0A385XI31-F1
#
_entry.id   AF-A0A385XI31-F1
#
_cell.length_a   1.000
_cell.length_b   1.000
_cell.length_c   1.000
_cell.angle_alpha   90.00
_cell.angle_beta   90.00
_cell.angle_gamma   90.00
#
_symmetry.space_group_name_H-M   'P 1'
#
loop_
_entity.id
_entity.type
_entity.pdbx_description
1 polymer ?
#
loop_
_entity_poly.entity_id
_entity_poly.type
_entity_poly.pdbx_seq_one_letter_code
_entity_poly.pdbx_strand_id
1 'polypeptide(L)' 'MIDASEVREDDETYMNPIDRLFEALEKKDPSHFAVKQYKKYKLAAGKTAKSILISCGARLAPFDIENLEN' A
#
# COMPACT_ATOMS: atom_id res chain seq x y z
N MET A 1 -9.12 2.80 1.81
CA MET A 1 -7.74 2.75 2.38
C MET A 1 -6.71 2.34 1.32
N ILE A 2 -7.02 1.36 0.47
CA ILE A 2 -6.17 0.99 -0.67
C ILE A 2 -6.06 2.13 -1.72
N ASP A 3 -7.10 2.94 -1.85
CA ASP A 3 -7.17 4.05 -2.83
C ASP A 3 -6.11 5.13 -2.59
N ALA A 4 -5.60 5.24 -1.36
CA ALA A 4 -4.50 6.13 -1.00
C ALA A 4 -3.11 5.57 -1.40
N SER A 5 -3.04 4.33 -1.90
CA SER A 5 -1.80 3.68 -2.35
C SER A 5 -1.54 3.89 -3.85
N GLU A 6 -1.85 5.07 -4.38
CA GLU A 6 -1.68 5.37 -5.82
C GLU A 6 -0.24 5.08 -6.28
N VAL A 7 -0.11 4.37 -7.41
CA VAL A 7 1.16 4.08 -8.08
C VAL A 7 1.15 4.74 -9.46
N ARG A 8 2.14 5.59 -9.70
CA ARG A 8 2.37 6.24 -11.00
C ARG A 8 3.47 5.48 -11.74
N GLU A 9 3.18 5.02 -12.96
CA GLU A 9 4.14 4.25 -13.76
C GLU A 9 5.23 5.13 -14.37
N ASP A 10 4.91 6.39 -14.70
CA ASP A 10 5.80 7.32 -15.37
C ASP A 10 6.57 8.23 -14.41
N ASP A 11 6.31 8.11 -13.10
CA ASP A 11 6.95 8.91 -12.04
C ASP A 11 7.20 8.06 -10.80
N GLU A 12 8.36 7.40 -10.78
CA GLU A 12 8.81 6.59 -9.64
C GLU A 12 9.18 7.44 -8.40
N THR A 13 9.30 8.76 -8.55
CA THR A 13 9.60 9.67 -7.44
C THR A 13 8.35 10.11 -6.70
N TYR A 14 7.16 9.84 -7.25
CA TYR A 14 5.90 10.14 -6.61
C TYR A 14 5.74 9.38 -5.29
N MET A 15 5.39 10.13 -4.25
CA MET A 15 5.17 9.62 -2.91
C MET A 15 3.69 9.81 -2.54
N ASN A 16 2.98 8.70 -2.36
CA ASN A 16 1.59 8.73 -1.94
C ASN A 16 1.46 8.82 -0.40
N PRO A 17 0.25 9.06 0.15
CA PRO A 17 0.04 9.14 1.59
C PRO A 17 0.48 7.89 2.38
N ILE A 18 0.39 6.70 1.79
CA ILE A 18 0.82 5.46 2.43
C ILE A 18 2.35 5.37 2.50
N ASP A 19 3.06 5.83 1.48
CA ASP A 19 4.53 5.92 1.50
C ASP A 19 5.00 6.79 2.69
N ARG A 20 4.35 7.94 2.90
CA ARG A 20 4.65 8.86 4.02
C ARG A 20 4.36 8.24 5.39
N LEU A 21 3.30 7.44 5.50
CA LEU A 21 2.98 6.70 6.72
C LEU A 21 4.07 5.68 7.05
N PHE A 22 4.55 4.94 6.05
CA PHE A 22 5.64 3.99 6.23
C PHE A 22 6.98 4.65 6.52
N GLU A 23 7.29 5.81 5.93
CA GLU A 23 8.47 6.61 6.31
C GLU A 23 8.41 7.07 7.77
N ALA A 24 7.24 7.54 8.22
CA ALA A 24 7.06 7.95 9.61
C ALA A 24 7.17 6.75 10.57
N LEU A 25 6.65 5.59 10.19
CA LEU A 25 6.79 4.36 10.96
C LEU A 25 8.25 3.89 11.01
N GLU A 26 8.96 3.94 9.89
CA GLU A 26 10.37 3.58 9.81
C GLU A 26 11.24 4.46 10.72
N LYS A 27 10.97 5.77 10.77
CA LYS A 27 11.69 6.69 11.67
C LYS A 27 11.50 6.33 13.15
N LYS A 28 10.36 5.74 13.52
CA LYS A 28 10.04 5.33 14.89
C LYS A 28 10.60 3.95 15.22
N ASP A 29 10.42 2.99 14.31
CA ASP A 29 10.92 1.62 14.43
C ASP A 29 11.39 1.10 13.06
N PRO A 30 12.69 1.22 12.75
CA PRO A 30 13.26 0.73 11.50
C PRO A 30 13.18 -0.79 11.34
N SER A 31 13.04 -1.52 12.44
CA SER A 31 13.04 -2.98 12.46
C SER A 31 11.63 -3.57 12.27
N HIS A 32 10.60 -2.71 12.26
CA HIS A 32 9.20 -3.09 12.21
C HIS A 32 8.89 -3.97 10.99
N PHE A 33 8.15 -5.06 11.21
CA PHE A 33 7.84 -6.03 10.17
C PHE A 33 7.15 -5.37 8.96
N ALA A 34 6.16 -4.49 9.22
CA ALA A 34 5.43 -3.81 8.16
C ALA A 34 6.33 -2.93 7.28
N VAL A 35 7.31 -2.23 7.86
CA VAL A 35 8.29 -1.41 7.12
C VAL A 35 9.12 -2.29 6.18
N LYS A 36 9.60 -3.44 6.68
CA LYS A 36 10.38 -4.39 5.86
C LYS A 36 9.57 -4.94 4.69
N GLN A 37 8.30 -5.29 4.89
CA GLN A 37 7.46 -5.79 3.80
C GLN A 37 7.10 -4.68 2.81
N TYR A 38 6.84 -3.47 3.29
CA TYR A 38 6.50 -2.35 2.42
C TYR A 38 7.67 -1.97 1.50
N LYS A 39 8.90 -1.95 2.03
CA LYS A 39 10.11 -1.77 1.21
C LYS A 39 10.24 -2.82 0.11
N LYS A 40 9.96 -4.10 0.41
CA LYS A 40 9.96 -5.17 -0.60
C LYS A 40 8.91 -4.94 -1.67
N TYR A 41 7.71 -4.49 -1.29
CA TYR A 41 6.67 -4.11 -2.25
C TYR A 41 7.12 -2.96 -3.15
N LYS A 42 7.77 -1.93 -2.61
CA LYS A 42 8.28 -0.77 -3.38
C LYS A 42 9.41 -1.12 -4.37
N LEU A 43 10.00 -2.33 -4.30
CA LEU A 43 10.93 -2.83 -5.32
C LEU A 43 10.21 -3.33 -6.59
N ALA A 44 8.89 -3.53 -6.54
CA ALA A 44 8.13 -3.94 -7.71
C ALA A 44 7.97 -2.78 -8.70
N ALA A 45 8.16 -3.07 -9.99
CA ALA A 45 7.87 -2.10 -11.06
C ALA A 45 6.40 -1.64 -11.01
N GLY A 46 6.13 -0.41 -11.49
CA GLY A 46 4.80 0.21 -11.39
C GLY A 46 3.63 -0.68 -11.85
N LYS A 47 3.79 -1.38 -13.00
CA LYS A 47 2.78 -2.34 -13.51
C LYS A 47 2.52 -3.50 -12.55
N THR A 48 3.57 -4.09 -12.00
CA THR A 48 3.47 -5.19 -11.03
C THR A 48 2.87 -4.71 -9.71
N ALA A 49 3.28 -3.53 -9.25
CA ALA A 49 2.75 -2.91 -8.03
C ALA A 49 1.24 -2.65 -8.13
N LYS A 50 0.74 -2.21 -9.30
CA LYS A 50 -0.70 -2.08 -9.56
C LYS A 50 -1.43 -3.43 -9.51
N SER A 51 -0.88 -4.48 -10.13
CA SER A 51 -1.47 -5.83 -10.05
C SER A 51 -1.55 -6.36 -8.61
N ILE A 52 -0.53 -6.08 -7.78
CA ILE A 52 -0.55 -6.40 -6.35
C ILE A 52 -1.69 -5.65 -5.65
N LEU A 53 -1.84 -4.35 -5.90
CA LEU A 53 -2.90 -3.53 -5.30
C LEU A 53 -4.30 -4.00 -5.70
N ILE A 54 -4.52 -4.36 -6.97
CA ILE A 54 -5.79 -4.95 -7.44
C ILE A 54 -6.09 -6.23 -6.67
N SER A 55 -5.10 -7.11 -6.53
CA SER A 55 -5.23 -8.36 -5.78
C SER A 55 -5.54 -8.13 -4.30
N CYS A 56 -4.91 -7.12 -3.68
CA CYS A 56 -5.22 -6.73 -2.31
C CYS A 56 -6.62 -6.14 -2.19
N GLY A 57 -7.06 -5.28 -3.12
CA GLY A 57 -8.40 -4.71 -3.15
C GLY A 57 -9.47 -5.79 -3.22
N ALA A 58 -9.32 -6.75 -4.14
CA ALA A 58 -10.23 -7.88 -4.24
C ALA A 58 -10.34 -8.72 -2.95
N ARG A 59 -9.21 -8.92 -2.25
CA ARG A 59 -9.18 -9.65 -0.96
C ARG A 59 -9.76 -8.84 0.20
N LEU A 60 -9.67 -7.52 0.15
CA LEU A 60 -10.16 -6.62 1.18
C LEU A 60 -11.59 -6.13 0.93
N ALA A 61 -12.16 -6.40 -0.25
CA ALA A 61 -13.52 -6.03 -0.61
C ALA A 61 -14.58 -6.41 0.45
N PRO A 62 -14.50 -7.53 1.19
CA PRO A 62 -15.44 -7.82 2.27
C PRO A 62 -15.45 -6.79 3.41
N PHE A 63 -14.36 -6.03 3.61
CA PHE A 63 -14.28 -4.96 4.61
C PHE A 63 -14.85 -3.62 4.10
N ASP A 64 -15.06 -3.47 2.79
CA ASP A 64 -15.65 -2.27 2.18
C ASP A 64 -17.19 -2.35 2.10
N ILE A 65 -17.78 -3.51 2.40
CA ILE A 65 -19.24 -3.65 2.51
C ILE A 65 -19.63 -3.11 3.89
N GLU A 66 -20.42 -2.04 3.94
CA GLU A 66 -21.10 -1.63 5.17
C GLU A 66 -21.82 -2.86 5.73
N ASN A 67 -21.49 -3.26 6.96
CA ASN A 67 -22.15 -4.38 7.63
C ASN A 67 -23.66 -4.23 7.44
N LEU A 68 -24.31 -5.22 6.82
CA LEU A 68 -25.75 -5.38 6.93
C LEU A 68 -26.03 -5.74 8.40
N GLU A 69 -26.13 -4.73 9.26
CA GLU A 69 -26.70 -4.87 10.59
C GLU A 69 -28.17 -5.27 10.40
N ASN A 70 -28.51 -6.48 10.85
CA ASN A 70 -29.90 -6.94 10.99
C ASN A 70 -30.43 -6.58 12.37
#